data_AF-A0A7G2E674-F1
#
_entry.id   AF-A0A7G2E674-F1
#
_cell.length_a   1.000
_cell.length_b   1.000
_cell.length_c   1.000
_cell.angle_alpha   90.00
_cell.angle_beta   90.00
_cell.angle_gamma   90.00
#
_symmetry.space_group_name_H-M   'P 1'
#
loop_
_entity.id
_entity.type
_entity.pdbx_description
1 polymer ?
#
loop_
_entity_poly.entity_id
_entity_poly.type
_entity_poly.pdbx_seq_one_letter_code
_entity_poly.pdbx_strand_id
1 'polypeptide(L)'
;MSCDSGASISYGSSSNRVRVLGVPKKCHCESPIVENLSRSIPNTYRRYYRCAYAAQRKLENDSHVFKWVHEALVDEKEKLESQVDALKEEIRMMKMEKGNDMKEINQKMIIVFCGYLSSDMSCKMDFERPQ
;
A
#
# COMPACT_ATOMS: atom_id res chain seq x y z
N MET A 1 -29.84 3.58 28.31
CA MET A 1 -30.25 2.97 27.02
C MET A 1 -29.10 3.22 26.06
N SER A 2 -28.29 2.20 25.79
CA SER A 2 -27.11 2.31 24.93
C SER A 2 -27.31 1.35 23.76
N CYS A 3 -27.36 1.89 22.55
CA CYS A 3 -27.47 1.10 21.32
C CYS A 3 -26.07 0.93 20.71
N ASP A 4 -25.41 -0.17 21.06
CA ASP A 4 -24.28 -0.70 20.30
C ASP A 4 -24.83 -1.48 19.10
N SER A 5 -24.91 -0.84 17.94
CA SER A 5 -25.18 -1.52 16.67
C SER A 5 -23.85 -1.79 15.96
N GLY A 6 -23.15 -2.83 16.40
CA GLY A 6 -22.10 -3.48 15.61
C GLY A 6 -22.75 -4.21 14.44
N ALA A 7 -22.92 -3.52 13.31
CA ALA A 7 -23.47 -4.11 12.10
C ALA A 7 -22.42 -5.03 11.44
N SER A 8 -22.44 -6.31 11.80
CA SER A 8 -21.77 -7.37 11.06
C SER A 8 -22.47 -7.55 9.71
N ILE A 9 -22.00 -6.87 8.66
CA ILE A 9 -22.49 -7.08 7.29
C ILE A 9 -21.97 -8.43 6.80
N SER A 10 -22.70 -9.48 7.18
CA SER A 10 -22.48 -10.84 6.70
C SER A 10 -23.22 -10.98 5.37
N TYR A 11 -22.61 -10.57 4.26
CA TYR A 11 -23.17 -10.87 2.94
C TYR A 11 -22.92 -12.36 2.60
N GLY A 12 -23.99 -13.15 2.70
CA GLY A 12 -24.20 -14.40 1.95
C GLY A 12 -23.10 -15.48 2.03
N SER A 13 -23.16 -16.31 3.08
CA SER A 13 -22.58 -17.65 3.04
C SER A 13 -23.46 -18.58 2.18
N SER A 14 -23.06 -18.83 0.92
CA SER A 14 -23.34 -20.07 0.17
C SER A 14 -22.87 -19.97 -1.27
N SER A 15 -21.62 -20.38 -1.53
CA SER A 15 -21.16 -21.05 -2.76
C SER A 15 -19.64 -21.18 -2.62
N ASN A 16 -19.04 -22.27 -3.10
CA ASN A 16 -17.59 -22.48 -3.21
C ASN A 16 -16.91 -21.49 -4.20
N ARG A 17 -17.43 -20.26 -4.31
CA ARG A 17 -16.85 -19.19 -5.11
C ARG A 17 -15.62 -18.69 -4.39
N VAL A 18 -14.47 -18.97 -4.99
CA VAL A 18 -13.18 -18.40 -4.60
C VAL A 18 -13.36 -16.89 -4.43
N ARG A 19 -13.17 -16.39 -3.20
CA ARG A 19 -13.18 -14.95 -2.94
C ARG A 19 -11.96 -14.35 -3.61
N VAL A 20 -12.17 -13.58 -4.67
CA VAL A 20 -11.11 -12.82 -5.34
C VAL A 20 -11.10 -11.42 -4.77
N LEU A 21 -9.98 -11.01 -4.17
CA LEU A 21 -9.77 -9.62 -3.72
C LEU A 21 -9.44 -8.73 -4.91
N GLY A 22 -9.98 -7.50 -4.92
CA GLY A 22 -9.72 -6.54 -5.99
C GLY A 22 -10.38 -6.90 -7.32
N VAL A 23 -9.81 -6.42 -8.43
CA VAL A 23 -10.28 -6.70 -9.80
C VAL A 23 -9.77 -8.07 -10.26
N PRO A 24 -10.68 -9.04 -10.54
CA PRO A 24 -10.28 -10.36 -10.99
C PRO A 24 -9.59 -10.28 -12.36
N LYS A 25 -8.36 -10.81 -12.46
CA LYS A 25 -7.57 -10.82 -13.69
C LYS A 25 -7.72 -12.11 -14.51
N LYS A 26 -7.85 -13.26 -13.83
CA LYS A 26 -7.99 -14.59 -14.44
C LYS A 26 -8.94 -15.45 -13.60
N CYS A 27 -9.64 -16.36 -14.26
CA CYS A 27 -10.42 -17.40 -13.58
C CYS A 27 -9.54 -18.63 -13.26
N HIS A 28 -9.97 -19.49 -12.33
CA HIS A 28 -9.31 -20.77 -12.03
C HIS A 28 -9.24 -21.72 -13.24
N CYS A 29 -10.16 -21.58 -14.19
CA CYS A 29 -10.16 -22.29 -15.48
C CYS A 29 -9.29 -21.61 -16.54
N GLU A 30 -8.40 -20.70 -16.14
CA GLU A 30 -7.45 -19.92 -16.95
C GLU A 30 -8.07 -18.97 -17.99
N SER A 31 -9.38 -19.03 -18.17
CA SER A 31 -10.11 -18.15 -19.07
C SER A 31 -10.02 -16.69 -18.59
N PRO A 32 -9.98 -15.73 -19.54
CA PRO A 32 -9.96 -14.31 -19.22
C PRO A 32 -11.25 -13.89 -18.52
N ILE A 33 -11.19 -12.75 -17.84
CA ILE A 33 -12.34 -12.12 -17.21
C ILE A 33 -12.93 -11.09 -18.17
N VAL A 34 -14.26 -11.07 -18.29
CA VAL A 34 -15.02 -10.12 -19.09
C VAL A 34 -15.96 -9.31 -18.19
N GLU A 35 -16.22 -8.06 -18.59
CA GLU A 35 -17.19 -7.19 -17.95
C GLU A 35 -18.54 -7.31 -18.66
N ASN A 36 -19.59 -7.60 -17.90
CA ASN A 36 -20.95 -7.76 -18.41
C ASN A 36 -21.93 -6.85 -17.66
N LEU A 37 -23.06 -6.55 -18.31
CA LEU A 37 -24.19 -5.85 -17.72
C LEU A 37 -25.24 -6.86 -17.23
N SER A 38 -25.69 -6.67 -15.99
CA SER A 38 -26.81 -7.43 -15.44
C SER A 38 -28.12 -7.00 -16.11
N ARG A 39 -28.89 -8.00 -16.55
CA ARG A 39 -30.22 -7.85 -17.13
C ARG A 39 -31.34 -8.14 -16.12
N SER A 40 -30.99 -8.49 -14.89
CA SER A 40 -31.97 -8.79 -13.84
C SER A 40 -32.69 -7.51 -13.40
N ILE A 41 -34.00 -7.58 -13.18
CA ILE A 41 -34.84 -6.46 -12.72
C ILE A 41 -34.27 -5.76 -11.47
N PRO A 42 -33.85 -6.48 -10.40
CA PRO A 42 -33.32 -5.83 -9.20
C PRO A 42 -31.91 -5.25 -9.38
N ASN A 43 -31.16 -5.65 -10.41
CA ASN A 43 -29.79 -5.16 -10.66
C ASN A 43 -29.64 -4.73 -12.13
N THR A 44 -30.60 -3.97 -12.65
CA THR A 44 -30.59 -3.51 -14.05
C THR A 44 -29.36 -2.63 -14.30
N TYR A 45 -28.67 -2.87 -15.42
CA TYR A 45 -27.47 -2.14 -15.84
C TYR A 45 -26.27 -2.17 -14.86
N ARG A 46 -26.34 -2.97 -13.79
CA ARG A 46 -25.21 -3.13 -12.87
C ARG A 46 -24.11 -3.96 -13.54
N ARG A 47 -22.88 -3.44 -13.51
CA ARG A 47 -21.70 -4.06 -14.14
C ARG A 47 -21.06 -5.09 -13.23
N TYR A 48 -20.69 -6.25 -13.77
CA TYR A 48 -20.00 -7.31 -13.05
C TYR A 48 -18.90 -7.93 -13.92
N TYR A 49 -17.86 -8.41 -13.26
CA TYR A 49 -16.82 -9.24 -13.83
C TYR A 49 -17.23 -10.70 -13.79
N ARG A 50 -17.01 -11.42 -14.88
CA ARG A 50 -17.25 -12.86 -14.98
C ARG A 50 -16.21 -13.56 -15.83
N CYS A 51 -15.97 -14.84 -15.56
CA CYS A 51 -15.21 -15.71 -16.46
C CYS A 51 -15.80 -15.72 -17.89
N ALA A 52 -14.95 -15.50 -18.90
CA ALA A 52 -15.34 -15.50 -20.31
C ALA A 52 -15.95 -16.84 -20.74
N TYR A 53 -15.35 -17.95 -20.34
CA TYR A 53 -15.85 -19.30 -20.64
C TYR A 53 -17.26 -19.53 -20.08
N ALA A 54 -17.48 -19.17 -18.81
CA ALA A 54 -18.78 -19.31 -18.17
C ALA A 54 -19.84 -18.36 -18.79
N ALA A 55 -19.43 -17.15 -19.18
CA ALA A 55 -20.29 -16.18 -19.84
C ALA A 55 -20.71 -16.64 -21.24
N GLN A 56 -19.78 -17.13 -22.06
CA GLN A 56 -20.04 -17.63 -23.41
C GLN A 56 -20.97 -18.84 -23.42
N ARG A 57 -20.76 -19.78 -22.48
CA ARG A 57 -21.57 -20.99 -22.34
C ARG A 57 -22.89 -20.76 -21.58
N LYS A 58 -23.16 -19.52 -21.12
CA LYS A 58 -24.34 -19.17 -20.32
C LYS A 58 -24.55 -20.14 -19.15
N LEU A 59 -23.46 -20.54 -18.49
CA LEU A 59 -23.55 -21.39 -17.31
C LEU A 59 -24.33 -20.63 -16.22
N GLU A 60 -25.03 -21.35 -15.36
CA GLU A 60 -25.74 -20.78 -14.22
C GLU A 60 -25.31 -21.52 -12.96
N ASN A 61 -25.20 -20.82 -11.82
CA ASN A 61 -24.78 -21.38 -10.53
C ASN A 61 -23.46 -22.18 -10.57
N ASP A 62 -22.53 -21.79 -11.43
CA ASP A 62 -21.20 -22.39 -11.52
C ASP A 62 -20.21 -21.82 -10.48
N SER A 63 -19.05 -22.48 -10.34
CA SER A 63 -17.96 -22.08 -9.45
C SER A 63 -16.96 -21.10 -10.07
N HIS A 64 -17.22 -20.57 -11.27
CA HIS A 64 -16.33 -19.61 -11.89
C HIS A 64 -16.41 -18.23 -11.23
N VAL A 65 -15.42 -17.41 -11.54
CA VAL A 65 -15.29 -16.06 -11.00
C VAL A 65 -16.51 -15.23 -11.40
N PHE A 66 -17.14 -14.65 -10.38
CA PHE A 66 -18.18 -13.64 -10.47
C PHE A 66 -17.91 -12.60 -9.39
N LYS A 67 -17.87 -11.32 -9.75
CA LYS A 67 -17.71 -10.22 -8.80
C LYS A 67 -18.32 -8.93 -9.34
N TRP A 68 -18.96 -8.13 -8.50
CA TRP A 68 -19.47 -6.84 -8.95
C TRP A 68 -18.32 -5.84 -9.19
N VAL A 69 -18.46 -4.99 -10.22
CA VAL A 69 -17.41 -4.01 -10.55
C VAL A 69 -17.16 -3.06 -9.38
N HIS A 70 -18.22 -2.53 -8.74
CA HIS A 70 -18.06 -1.61 -7.62
C HIS A 70 -17.30 -2.24 -6.42
N GLU A 71 -17.62 -3.48 -6.04
CA GLU A 71 -16.91 -4.24 -4.99
C GLU A 71 -15.44 -4.41 -5.35
N ALA A 72 -15.15 -4.80 -6.59
CA ALA A 72 -13.79 -4.95 -7.06
C ALA A 72 -12.99 -3.63 -6.99
N LEU A 73 -13.63 -2.50 -7.30
CA LEU A 73 -12.99 -1.18 -7.23
C LEU A 73 -12.80 -0.70 -5.79
N VAL A 74 -13.74 -0.99 -4.88
CA VAL A 74 -13.60 -0.67 -3.45
C VAL A 74 -12.41 -1.43 -2.88
N ASP A 75 -12.31 -2.73 -3.13
CA ASP A 75 -11.17 -3.54 -2.68
C ASP A 75 -9.83 -3.01 -3.21
N GLU A 76 -9.75 -2.62 -4.49
CA GLU A 76 -8.51 -2.04 -5.05
C GLU A 76 -8.19 -0.70 -4.39
N LYS A 77 -9.20 0.13 -4.11
CA LYS A 77 -9.01 1.40 -3.44
C LYS A 77 -8.45 1.20 -2.03
N GLU A 78 -9.05 0.33 -1.23
CA GLU A 78 -8.60 0.04 0.15
C GLU A 78 -7.17 -0.52 0.17
N LYS A 79 -6.85 -1.39 -0.79
CA LYS A 79 -5.50 -1.92 -0.98
C LYS A 79 -4.51 -0.80 -1.32
N LEU A 80 -4.87 0.09 -2.24
CA LEU A 80 -4.02 1.21 -2.64
C LEU A 80 -3.81 2.19 -1.48
N GLU A 81 -4.85 2.51 -0.71
CA GLU A 81 -4.76 3.36 0.48
C GLU A 81 -3.77 2.75 1.50
N SER A 82 -3.88 1.44 1.75
CA SER A 82 -2.97 0.73 2.65
C SER A 82 -1.51 0.77 2.16
N GLN A 83 -1.27 0.59 0.87
CA GLN A 83 0.07 0.65 0.28
C GLN A 83 0.66 2.06 0.35
N VAL A 84 -0.16 3.08 0.09
CA VAL A 84 0.26 4.48 0.17
C VAL A 84 0.65 4.85 1.60
N ASP A 85 -0.10 4.39 2.60
CA ASP A 85 0.21 4.69 3.99
C ASP A 85 1.47 3.97 4.47
N ALA A 86 1.70 2.72 4.05
CA ALA A 86 2.96 2.03 4.31
C ALA A 86 4.16 2.77 3.69
N LEU A 87 4.05 3.20 2.43
CA LEU A 87 5.11 3.96 1.74
C LEU A 87 5.38 5.32 2.38
N LYS A 88 4.35 6.02 2.84
CA LYS A 88 4.52 7.28 3.59
C LYS A 88 5.34 7.08 4.86
N GLU A 89 5.09 5.98 5.56
CA GLU A 89 5.81 5.65 6.79
C GLU A 89 7.26 5.29 6.51
N GLU A 90 7.54 4.48 5.49
CA GLU A 90 8.92 4.20 5.04
C GLU A 90 9.68 5.49 4.68
N ILE A 91 9.03 6.41 3.94
CA ILE A 91 9.61 7.72 3.61
C ILE A 91 9.89 8.54 4.88
N ARG A 92 9.01 8.50 5.88
CA ARG A 92 9.20 9.19 7.16
C ARG A 92 10.45 8.66 7.87
N MET A 93 10.59 7.34 7.94
CA MET A 93 11.74 6.68 8.57
C MET A 93 13.05 7.02 7.84
N MET A 94 13.09 6.90 6.52
CA MET A 94 14.26 7.27 5.72
C MET A 94 14.67 8.74 5.90
N LYS A 95 13.69 9.65 6.02
CA LYS A 95 13.97 11.08 6.29
C LYS A 95 14.56 11.30 7.68
N MET A 96 14.11 10.56 8.68
CA MET A 96 14.64 10.64 10.04
C MET A 96 16.07 10.11 10.10
N GLU A 97 16.34 8.95 9.50
CA GLU A 97 17.67 8.35 9.41
C GLU A 97 18.66 9.30 8.73
N LYS A 98 18.32 9.80 7.54
CA LYS A 98 19.14 10.79 6.82
C LYS A 98 19.39 12.06 7.64
N GLY A 99 18.40 12.50 8.41
CA GLY A 99 18.53 13.65 9.32
C GLY A 99 19.51 13.39 10.46
N ASN A 100 19.54 12.17 11.00
CA ASN A 100 20.49 11.78 12.04
C ASN A 100 21.91 11.63 11.49
N ASP A 101 22.07 10.99 10.33
CA ASP A 101 23.37 10.86 9.65
C ASP A 101 23.99 12.23 9.37
N MET A 102 23.17 13.18 8.89
CA MET A 102 23.61 14.56 8.65
C MET A 102 24.06 15.25 9.95
N LYS A 103 23.37 15.04 11.06
CA LYS A 103 23.78 15.59 12.37
C LYS A 103 25.10 14.97 12.84
N GLU A 104 25.26 13.66 12.70
CA GLU A 104 26.48 12.97 13.07
C GLU A 104 27.69 13.44 12.24
N ILE A 105 27.51 13.59 10.93
CA ILE A 105 28.53 14.15 10.04
C ILE A 105 28.87 15.58 10.47
N ASN A 106 27.88 16.44 10.71
CA ASN A 106 28.13 17.81 11.16
C ASN A 106 28.88 17.85 12.50
N GLN A 107 28.51 16.99 13.45
CA GLN A 107 29.19 16.90 14.74
C GLN A 107 30.66 16.45 14.57
N LYS A 108 30.91 15.41 13.78
CA LYS A 108 32.27 14.95 13.45
C LYS A 108 33.09 16.05 12.77
N MET A 109 32.50 16.77 11.83
CA MET A 109 33.15 17.90 11.15
C MET A 109 33.52 19.02 12.11
N ILE A 110 32.63 19.38 13.05
CA ILE A 110 32.92 20.39 14.09
C ILE A 110 34.10 19.96 14.97
N ILE A 111 34.13 18.69 15.40
CA ILE A 111 35.22 18.15 16.22
C ILE A 111 36.55 18.23 15.48
N VAL A 112 36.57 17.78 14.21
CA VAL A 112 37.76 17.85 13.36
C VAL A 112 38.24 19.30 13.22
N PHE A 113 37.35 20.22 12.86
CA PHE A 113 37.69 21.63 12.68
C PHE A 113 38.22 22.29 13.96
N CYS A 114 37.59 22.03 15.11
CA CYS A 114 38.05 22.51 16.40
C CYS A 114 39.44 21.94 16.76
N GLY A 115 39.69 20.67 16.45
CA GLY A 115 40.99 20.02 16.60
C GLY A 115 42.09 20.70 15.78
N TYR A 116 41.82 21.01 14.50
CA TYR A 116 42.77 21.75 13.65
C TYR A 116 43.10 23.13 14.21
N LEU A 117 42.08 23.93 14.56
CA LEU A 117 42.28 25.27 15.14
C LEU A 117 43.06 25.23 16.46
N SER A 118 42.80 24.23 17.31
CA SER A 118 43.52 24.05 18.58
C SER A 118 44.99 23.67 18.36
N SER A 119 45.28 22.87 17.32
CA SER A 119 46.63 22.47 16.92
C SER A 119 47.43 23.65 16.34
N ASP A 120 46.77 24.48 15.51
CA ASP A 120 47.37 25.67 14.90
C ASP A 120 47.67 26.77 15.94
N MET A 121 46.85 26.91 16.99
CA MET A 121 47.13 27.81 18.11
C MET A 121 48.26 27.32 19.02
N SER A 122 48.39 26.00 19.22
CA SER A 122 49.53 25.41 19.94
C SER A 122 50.86 25.69 19.23
N CYS A 123 50.93 25.49 17.91
CA CYS A 123 52.16 25.72 17.14
C CYS A 123 52.57 27.21 17.10
N LYS A 124 51.63 28.15 17.26
CA LYS A 124 51.94 29.58 17.33
C LYS A 124 52.52 30.01 18.69
N MET A 125 52.08 29.41 19.80
CA MET A 125 52.60 29.77 21.13
C MET A 125 54.01 29.21 21.40
N ASP A 126 54.41 28.12 20.73
CA ASP A 126 55.77 27.59 20.86
C ASP A 126 56.84 28.42 20.11
N PHE A 127 56.43 29.27 19.15
CA PHE A 127 57.34 30.13 18.39
C PHE A 127 57.64 31.48 19.09
N GLU A 128 56.79 31.93 20.02
CA GLU A 128 56.93 33.22 20.72
C GLU A 128 57.62 33.12 22.09
N ARG A 129 58.29 32.01 22.41
CA ARG A 129 59.08 31.90 23.66
C ARG A 129 60.39 32.67 23.52
N PRO A 130 60.61 33.79 24.22
CA PRO A 130 61.86 34.54 24.13
C PRO A 130 62.98 33.75 24.81
N GLN A 131 64.16 33.71 24.18
CA GLN A 131 65.41 33.27 24.81
C GLN A 131 66.00 34.37 25.69
#